data_AF-A0AAQ3T5C5-F1
#
_entry.id   AF-A0AAQ3T5C5-F1
#
_cell.length_a   1.000
_cell.length_b   1.000
_cell.length_c   1.000
_cell.angle_alpha   90.00
_cell.angle_beta   90.00
_cell.angle_gamma   90.00
#
_symmetry.space_group_name_H-M   'P 1'
#
loop_
_entity.id
_entity.type
_entity.pdbx_description
1 polymer ?
#
loop_
_entity_poly.entity_id
_entity_poly.type
_entity_poly.pdbx_seq_one_letter_code
_entity_poly.pdbx_strand_id
1 'polypeptide(L)'
;MVRPPCCDKEGVKKGPWTPEEDLVLVSYIQEHGPGNWRAVPTRTGLMRCSKSCRLRWTNYLRPGIKRGNFTDQEEKLIIHLQALLGNR
;
A
#
# COMPACT_ATOMS: atom_id res chain seq x y z
N MET A 1 4.33 -17.62 -20.52
CA MET A 1 4.36 -16.14 -20.58
C MET A 1 5.00 -15.61 -19.30
N VAL A 2 6.17 -14.99 -19.38
CA VAL A 2 6.82 -14.36 -18.21
C VAL A 2 6.12 -13.03 -17.96
N ARG A 3 5.65 -12.81 -16.72
CA ARG A 3 5.00 -11.56 -16.35
C ARG A 3 6.04 -10.43 -16.46
N PRO A 4 5.80 -9.37 -17.26
CA PRO A 4 6.77 -8.30 -17.39
C PRO A 4 7.09 -7.67 -16.03
N PRO A 5 8.33 -7.21 -15.83
CA PRO A 5 8.72 -6.59 -14.56
C PRO A 5 7.79 -5.42 -14.25
N CYS A 6 7.41 -5.27 -12.98
CA CYS A 6 6.43 -4.27 -12.55
C CYS A 6 6.91 -2.81 -12.72
N CYS A 7 8.19 -2.60 -13.05
CA CYS A 7 8.85 -1.30 -13.17
C CYS A 7 10.24 -1.48 -13.77
N ASP A 8 10.67 -0.49 -14.57
CA ASP A 8 12.07 -0.36 -15.00
C ASP A 8 12.93 -0.06 -13.77
N LYS A 9 14.07 -0.74 -13.68
CA LYS A 9 14.89 -0.76 -12.46
C LYS A 9 15.68 0.53 -12.24
N GLU A 10 15.81 1.36 -13.27
CA GLU A 10 16.62 2.58 -13.22
C GLU A 10 15.86 3.72 -12.52
N GLY A 11 16.51 4.38 -11.57
CA GLY A 11 15.97 5.54 -10.86
C GLY A 11 14.96 5.27 -9.73
N VAL A 12 14.44 4.05 -9.59
CA VAL A 12 13.47 3.74 -8.50
C VAL A 12 14.17 3.75 -7.14
N LYS A 13 13.74 4.66 -6.26
CA LYS A 13 14.23 4.77 -4.88
C LYS A 13 13.85 3.54 -4.06
N LYS A 14 14.86 2.87 -3.52
CA LYS A 14 14.75 1.82 -2.50
C LYS A 14 14.94 2.44 -1.13
N GLY A 15 14.16 2.02 -0.14
CA GLY A 15 14.27 2.52 1.23
C GLY A 15 12.98 3.11 1.78
N PRO A 16 13.03 3.73 2.98
CA PRO A 16 11.87 4.26 3.68
C PRO A 16 11.19 5.36 2.88
N TRP A 17 9.87 5.49 3.04
CA TRP A 17 9.10 6.58 2.47
C TRP A 17 9.31 7.85 3.28
N THR A 18 9.52 8.98 2.60
CA THR A 18 9.58 10.27 3.26
C THR A 18 8.17 10.87 3.42
N PRO A 19 7.95 11.79 4.38
CA PRO A 19 6.67 12.47 4.53
C PRO A 19 6.22 13.18 3.25
N GLU A 20 7.15 13.74 2.48
CA GLU A 20 6.86 14.44 1.22
C GLU A 20 6.34 13.46 0.16
N GLU A 21 6.96 12.29 0.05
CA GLU A 21 6.48 11.23 -0.85
C GLU A 21 5.07 10.75 -0.45
N ASP A 22 4.83 10.62 0.86
CA ASP A 22 3.51 10.25 1.38
C ASP A 22 2.45 11.31 1.06
N LEU A 23 2.77 12.59 1.23
CA LEU A 23 1.85 13.69 0.90
C LEU A 23 1.47 13.68 -0.59
N VAL A 24 2.44 13.50 -1.48
CA VAL A 24 2.22 13.40 -2.93
C VAL A 24 1.34 12.19 -3.26
N LEU A 25 1.57 11.05 -2.61
CA LEU A 25 0.76 9.86 -2.82
C LEU A 25 -0.68 10.05 -2.32
N VAL A 26 -0.85 10.66 -1.15
CA VAL A 26 -2.16 10.93 -0.54
C VAL A 26 -2.96 11.90 -1.41
N SER A 27 -2.37 13.01 -1.84
CA SER A 27 -3.06 14.02 -2.65
C SER A 27 -3.57 13.42 -3.97
N TYR A 28 -2.73 12.67 -4.67
CA TYR A 28 -3.11 11.99 -5.91
C TYR A 28 -4.28 11.02 -5.71
N ILE A 29 -4.29 10.27 -4.60
CA ILE A 29 -5.35 9.31 -4.31
C ILE A 29 -6.65 10.00 -3.87
N GLN A 30 -6.56 11.13 -3.16
CA GLN A 30 -7.73 11.93 -2.83
C GLN A 30 -8.41 12.48 -4.09
N GLU A 31 -7.63 12.89 -5.09
CA GLU A 31 -8.15 13.43 -6.35
C GLU A 31 -8.70 12.34 -7.29
N HIS A 32 -8.00 11.22 -7.44
CA HIS A 32 -8.32 10.21 -8.47
C HIS A 32 -8.91 8.91 -7.92
N GLY A 33 -8.96 8.75 -6.61
CA GLY A 33 -9.34 7.52 -5.94
C GLY A 33 -8.25 6.44 -5.94
N PRO A 34 -8.34 5.45 -5.04
CA PRO A 34 -7.41 4.33 -5.00
C PRO A 34 -7.71 3.33 -6.12
N GLY A 35 -6.68 2.85 -6.84
CA GLY A 35 -6.85 1.73 -7.78
C GLY A 35 -5.89 1.72 -8.95
N ASN A 36 -5.79 2.82 -9.71
CA ASN A 36 -4.91 2.90 -10.88
C ASN A 36 -3.44 3.16 -10.48
N TRP A 37 -2.85 2.22 -9.76
CA TRP A 37 -1.48 2.32 -9.22
C TRP A 37 -0.40 2.45 -10.29
N ARG A 38 -0.65 1.96 -11.51
CA ARG A 38 0.29 2.08 -12.64
C ARG A 38 0.49 3.52 -13.08
N ALA A 39 -0.54 4.35 -12.95
CA ALA A 39 -0.47 5.75 -13.35
C ALA A 39 0.20 6.64 -12.29
N VAL A 40 0.26 6.20 -11.03
CA VAL A 40 0.77 7.01 -9.91
C VAL A 40 2.19 7.50 -10.18
N PRO A 41 3.21 6.66 -10.45
CA PRO A 41 4.59 7.13 -10.57
C PRO A 41 4.77 8.15 -11.70
N THR A 42 4.16 7.87 -12.86
CA THR A 42 4.25 8.73 -14.05
C THR A 42 3.51 10.05 -13.87
N ARG A 43 2.38 10.06 -13.17
CA ARG A 43 1.57 11.29 -12.99
C ARG A 43 2.05 12.17 -11.84
N THR A 44 2.65 11.58 -10.80
CA THR A 44 3.11 12.33 -9.63
C THR A 44 4.60 12.63 -9.63
N GLY A 45 5.36 12.04 -10.56
CA GLY A 45 6.83 12.11 -10.56
C GLY A 45 7.48 11.36 -9.40
N LEU A 46 6.75 10.51 -8.68
CA LEU A 46 7.32 9.71 -7.60
C LEU A 46 8.30 8.69 -8.19
N MET A 47 9.52 8.68 -7.65
CA MET A 47 10.54 7.68 -7.99
C MET A 47 10.29 6.34 -7.26
N ARG A 48 9.02 5.91 -7.23
CA ARG A 48 8.53 4.70 -6.57
C ARG A 48 7.76 3.87 -7.59
N CYS A 49 7.91 2.55 -7.56
CA CYS A 49 7.14 1.71 -8.46
C CYS A 49 5.67 1.59 -8.03
N SER A 50 4.81 1.27 -8.98
CA SER A 50 3.36 1.08 -8.79
C SER A 50 3.02 0.14 -7.62
N LYS A 51 3.79 -0.95 -7.48
CA LYS A 51 3.66 -1.90 -6.36
C LYS A 51 3.99 -1.23 -5.02
N SER A 52 5.05 -0.43 -4.96
CA SER A 52 5.45 0.30 -3.76
C SER A 52 4.38 1.31 -3.34
N CYS A 53 3.87 2.11 -4.29
CA CYS A 53 2.79 3.08 -4.02
C CYS A 53 1.53 2.39 -3.47
N ARG A 54 1.11 1.29 -4.09
CA ARG A 54 -0.04 0.50 -3.59
C ARG A 54 0.19 0.00 -2.17
N LEU A 55 1.33 -0.63 -1.90
CA LEU A 55 1.64 -1.17 -0.57
C LEU A 55 1.73 -0.06 0.47
N ARG A 56 2.31 1.08 0.13
CA ARG A 56 2.40 2.23 1.04
C ARG A 56 1.01 2.72 1.44
N TRP A 57 0.13 2.91 0.46
CA TRP A 57 -1.25 3.30 0.75
C TRP A 57 -1.99 2.27 1.58
N THR A 58 -2.07 1.03 1.10
CA THR A 58 -2.89 -0.02 1.72
C THR A 58 -2.45 -0.35 3.15
N ASN A 59 -1.15 -0.29 3.44
CA ASN A 59 -0.61 -0.73 4.73
C ASN A 59 -0.37 0.42 5.72
N TYR A 60 -0.23 1.66 5.24
CA TYR A 60 0.15 2.78 6.11
C TYR A 60 -0.73 4.02 5.96
N LEU A 61 -1.09 4.45 4.75
CA LEU A 61 -1.72 5.77 4.57
C LEU A 61 -3.25 5.72 4.48
N ARG A 62 -3.84 4.56 4.17
CA ARG A 62 -5.29 4.43 4.04
C ARG A 62 -5.99 4.79 5.37
N PRO A 63 -7.03 5.65 5.34
CA PRO A 63 -7.85 5.92 6.51
C PRO A 63 -8.46 4.64 7.09
N GLY A 64 -8.56 4.57 8.42
CA GLY A 64 -9.13 3.43 9.14
C GLY A 64 -8.13 2.32 9.51
N ILE A 65 -6.84 2.48 9.19
CA ILE A 65 -5.81 1.57 9.69
C ILE A 65 -5.59 1.83 11.18
N LYS A 66 -6.01 0.88 12.03
CA LYS A 66 -5.68 0.84 13.46
C LYS A 66 -4.22 0.38 13.63
N ARG A 67 -3.47 1.08 14.48
CA ARG A 67 -2.09 0.74 14.86
C ARG A 67 -2.03 0.45 16.35
N GLY A 68 -1.25 -0.56 16.74
CA GLY A 68 -1.13 -1.00 18.12
C GLY A 68 -1.53 -2.46 18.28
N ASN A 69 -1.68 -2.86 19.54
CA ASN A 69 -2.05 -4.23 19.88
C ASN A 69 -3.54 -4.47 19.59
N PHE A 70 -3.89 -5.73 19.31
CA PHE A 70 -5.28 -6.15 19.26
C PHE A 70 -5.89 -6.13 20.65
N THR A 71 -7.18 -5.78 20.71
CA THR A 71 -7.98 -6.01 21.91
C THR A 71 -8.30 -7.49 22.08
N ASP A 72 -8.60 -7.95 23.30
CA ASP A 72 -8.97 -9.35 23.56
C ASP A 72 -10.15 -9.83 22.68
N GLN A 73 -11.07 -8.92 22.36
CA GLN A 73 -12.21 -9.21 21.47
C GLN A 73 -11.74 -9.40 20.02
N GLU A 74 -10.87 -8.53 19.52
CA GLU A 74 -10.29 -8.63 18.18
C GLU A 74 -9.45 -9.91 18.06
N GLU A 75 -8.66 -10.25 19.07
CA GLU A 75 -7.84 -11.47 19.09
C GLU A 75 -8.71 -12.74 19.04
N LYS A 76 -9.74 -12.83 19.89
CA LYS A 76 -10.70 -13.94 19.86
C LYS A 76 -11.38 -14.07 18.50
N LEU A 77 -11.75 -12.95 17.90
CA LEU A 77 -12.37 -12.94 16.58
C LEU A 77 -11.41 -13.42 15.49
N ILE A 78 -10.14 -12.99 15.53
CA ILE A 78 -9.11 -13.44 14.59
C ILE A 78 -8.93 -14.95 14.67
N ILE A 79 -8.77 -15.50 15.88
CA ILE A 79 -8.62 -16.94 16.10
C ILE A 79 -9.85 -17.70 15.60
N HIS A 80 -11.05 -17.23 15.93
CA HIS A 80 -12.29 -17.84 15.48
C HIS A 80 -12.42 -17.87 13.96
N LEU A 81 -12.16 -16.74 13.29
CA LEU A 81 -12.22 -16.65 11.84
C LEU A 81 -11.14 -17.49 11.15
N GLN A 82 -9.94 -17.57 11.72
CA GLN A 82 -8.87 -18.42 11.20
C GLN A 82 -9.23 -19.91 11.32
N ALA A 83 -9.83 -20.35 12.43
CA ALA A 83 -10.31 -21.71 12.59
C ALA A 83 -11.43 -22.06 11.59
N LEU A 84 -12.32 -21.12 11.29
CA LEU A 84 -13.44 -21.33 10.36
C LEU A 84 -13.04 -21.29 8.88
N LEU A 85 -12.14 -20.37 8.49
CA LEU A 85 -11.87 -20.05 7.08
C LEU A 85 -10.47 -20.48 6.61
N GLY A 86 -9.56 -20.76 7.54
CA GLY A 86 -8.15 -21.03 7.26
C GLY A 86 -7.36 -19.79 6.78
N ASN A 87 -6.11 -20.02 6.36
CA ASN A 87 -5.25 -18.98 5.80
C ASN A 87 -5.59 -18.79 4.31
N ARG A 88 -6.41 -17.79 3.99
CA ARG A 88 -6.82 -17.43 2.64
C ARG A 88 -6.36 -16.03 2.27
#